data_AF-A0A6L3EYZ7-F1
#
_entry.id   AF-A0A6L3EYZ7-F1
#
_cell.length_a   1.000
_cell.length_b   1.000
_cell.length_c   1.000
_cell.angle_alpha   90.00
_cell.angle_beta   90.00
_cell.angle_gamma   90.00
#
_symmetry.space_group_name_H-M   'P 1'
#
loop_
_entity.id
_entity.type
_entity.pdbx_description
1 polymer ?
#
loop_
_entity_poly.entity_id
_entity_poly.type
_entity_poly.pdbx_seq_one_letter_code
_entity_poly.pdbx_strand_id
1 'polypeptide(L)' 'MNGTKRSNIKLGNKVAIVLKKDQRTGTLTEGIVKNILTKSATHPHGIKVRLESGAVGRVKEILS' A
#
# COMPACT_ATOMS: atom_id res chain seq x y z
N MET A 1 6.53 6.70 6.74
CA MET A 1 7.21 7.06 5.47
C MET A 1 6.22 7.07 4.30
N ASN A 2 6.50 7.82 3.22
CA ASN A 2 5.60 7.91 2.06
C ASN A 2 5.62 6.61 1.22
N GLY A 3 4.44 6.10 0.86
CA GLY A 3 4.23 4.86 0.10
C GLY A 3 4.48 4.94 -1.41
N THR A 4 5.09 6.01 -1.92
CA THR A 4 5.33 6.23 -3.36
C THR A 4 6.56 5.52 -3.91
N LYS A 5 7.54 5.18 -3.06
CA LYS A 5 8.78 4.48 -3.46
C LYS A 5 8.68 3.00 -3.11
N ARG A 6 8.93 2.12 -4.09
CA ARG A 6 8.93 0.66 -3.92
C ARG A 6 10.01 0.19 -2.94
N SER A 7 11.17 0.85 -2.92
CA SER A 7 12.29 0.54 -2.02
C SER A 7 11.91 0.62 -0.53
N ASN A 8 10.88 1.42 -0.20
CA ASN A 8 10.47 1.66 1.18
C ASN A 8 9.45 0.61 1.67
N ILE A 9 8.94 -0.24 0.78
CA ILE A 9 7.87 -1.19 1.09
C ILE A 9 8.44 -2.60 0.92
N LYS A 10 8.45 -3.37 1.99
CA LYS A 10 8.86 -4.78 1.97
C LYS A 10 7.68 -5.67 2.34
N LEU A 11 7.82 -6.95 2.00
CA LEU A 11 6.92 -8.01 2.46
C LEU A 11 6.97 -8.05 4.00
N GLY A 12 5.82 -8.19 4.66
CA GLY A 12 5.74 -8.16 6.12
C GLY A 12 5.62 -6.77 6.74
N ASN A 13 5.82 -5.67 5.99
CA ASN A 13 5.64 -4.32 6.56
C ASN A 13 4.17 -4.06 6.89
N LYS A 14 3.94 -3.39 8.02
CA LYS A 14 2.65 -2.81 8.36
C LYS A 14 2.45 -1.51 7.57
N VAL A 15 1.39 -1.45 6.78
CA VAL A 15 1.08 -0.30 5.90
C VAL A 15 -0.39 0.08 6.01
N ALA A 16 -0.69 1.33 5.69
CA ALA A 16 -2.05 1.82 5.47
C ALA A 16 -2.28 1.99 3.96
N ILE A 17 -3.31 1.33 3.43
CA ILE A 17 -3.66 1.38 2.01
C ILE A 17 -5.02 2.04 1.81
N VAL A 18 -5.20 2.72 0.68
CA VAL A 18 -6.52 3.10 0.20
C VAL A 18 -7.04 2.03 -0.77
N LEU A 19 -8.23 1.49 -0.50
CA LEU A 19 -8.91 0.55 -1.39
C LEU A 19 -9.62 1.30 -2.51
N LYS A 20 -9.97 0.61 -3.61
CA LYS A 20 -10.67 1.24 -4.74
C LYS A 20 -11.99 1.89 -4.32
N LYS A 21 -12.77 1.21 -3.47
CA LYS A 21 -14.05 1.69 -2.92
C LYS A 21 -13.90 2.93 -2.03
N ASP A 22 -12.74 3.07 -1.38
CA ASP A 22 -12.45 4.13 -0.41
C ASP A 22 -11.67 5.31 -1.04
N GLN A 23 -11.43 5.30 -2.35
CA GLN A 23 -10.73 6.40 -3.04
C GLN A 23 -11.44 7.76 -2.92
N ARG A 24 -12.77 7.76 -2.79
CA ARG A 24 -13.57 8.98 -2.63
C ARG A 24 -13.61 9.46 -1.18
N THR A 25 -13.63 8.54 -0.21
CA THR A 25 -13.73 8.85 1.21
C THR A 25 -12.37 9.11 1.85
N GLY A 26 -11.30 8.59 1.26
CA GLY A 26 -9.95 8.66 1.83
C GLY A 26 -9.73 7.66 2.97
N THR A 27 -10.69 6.77 3.25
CA THR A 27 -10.57 5.78 4.32
C THR A 27 -9.38 4.86 4.05
N LEU A 28 -8.52 4.72 5.06
CA LEU A 28 -7.36 3.85 5.01
C LEU A 28 -7.65 2.52 5.71
N THR A 29 -7.15 1.45 5.12
CA THR A 29 -7.16 0.11 5.70
C THR A 29 -5.74 -0.26 6.06
N GLU A 30 -5.50 -0.58 7.33
CA GLU A 30 -4.22 -1.10 7.78
C GLU A 30 -4.08 -2.59 7.51
N GLY A 31 -2.84 -3.03 7.31
CA GLY A 31 -2.49 -4.44 7.40
C GLY A 31 -1.06 -4.73 6.97
N ILE A 32 -0.75 -6.01 6.89
CA ILE A 32 0.60 -6.51 6.57
C ILE A 32 0.70 -6.77 5.07
N VAL A 33 1.78 -6.29 4.43
CA VAL A 33 2.04 -6.50 3.01
C VAL A 33 2.33 -7.97 2.72
N LYS A 34 1.44 -8.61 1.95
CA LYS A 34 1.62 -9.95 1.41
C LYS A 34 2.33 -9.97 0.06
N ASN A 35 1.95 -9.09 -0.87
CA ASN A 35 2.58 -9.00 -2.20
C ASN A 35 2.70 -7.54 -2.66
N ILE A 36 3.78 -7.22 -3.40
CA ILE A 36 3.95 -5.93 -4.08
C ILE A 36 3.55 -6.09 -5.56
N LEU A 37 2.57 -5.31 -6.01
CA LEU A 37 1.97 -5.46 -7.34
C LEU A 37 2.44 -4.39 -8.35
N THR A 38 3.08 -3.32 -7.88
CA THR A 38 3.67 -2.30 -8.77
C THR A 38 5.11 -2.67 -9.11
N LYS A 39 5.41 -2.78 -10.41
CA LYS A 39 6.75 -3.10 -10.90
C LYS A 39 7.70 -1.89 -10.86
N SER A 40 7.21 -0.70 -11.21
CA SER A 40 7.98 0.54 -11.23
C SER A 40 8.58 0.88 -9.86
N ALA A 41 9.75 1.52 -9.87
CA ALA A 41 10.45 1.92 -8.64
C ALA A 41 9.67 2.99 -7.85
N THR A 42 8.93 3.86 -8.56
CA THR A 42 8.10 4.91 -7.96
C THR A 42 6.73 4.99 -8.63
N HIS A 43 5.73 5.47 -7.90
CA HIS A 43 4.39 5.71 -8.45
C HIS A 43 3.72 6.89 -7.73
N PRO A 44 3.13 7.86 -8.44
CA PRO A 44 2.61 9.11 -7.85
C PRO A 44 1.50 8.88 -6.82
N HIS A 45 0.65 7.88 -7.04
CA HIS A 45 -0.47 7.58 -6.13
C HIS A 45 -0.13 6.57 -5.02
N GLY A 46 1.10 6.08 -4.98
CA GLY A 46 1.53 4.99 -4.08
C GLY A 46 1.72 3.66 -4.81
N ILE A 47 2.53 2.80 -4.20
CA ILE A 47 2.77 1.43 -4.65
C ILE A 47 1.53 0.59 -4.37
N LYS A 48 1.07 -0.16 -5.38
CA LYS A 48 -0.04 -1.11 -5.22
C LYS A 48 0.48 -2.36 -4.52
N VAL A 49 -0.22 -2.79 -3.46
CA VAL A 49 0.10 -4.00 -2.70
C VAL A 49 -1.16 -4.82 -2.44
N ARG A 50 -0.96 -6.10 -2.10
CA ARG A 50 -1.97 -6.97 -1.51
C ARG A 50 -1.61 -7.18 -0.04
N LEU A 51 -2.57 -7.04 0.86
CA LEU A 51 -2.42 -7.35 2.27
C LEU A 51 -2.61 -8.85 2.53
N GLU A 52 -2.18 -9.33 3.69
CA GLU A 52 -2.44 -10.72 4.14
C GLU A 52 -3.92 -11.06 4.20
N SER A 53 -4.77 -10.08 4.54
CA SER A 53 -6.24 -10.19 4.51
C SER A 53 -6.82 -10.40 3.10
N GLY A 54 -6.01 -10.28 2.05
CA GLY A 54 -6.44 -10.35 0.65
C GLY A 54 -6.86 -8.99 0.06
N ALA A 55 -6.98 -7.95 0.88
CA ALA A 55 -7.31 -6.60 0.42
C ALA A 55 -6.22 -6.03 -0.51
N VAL A 56 -6.63 -5.32 -1.56
CA VAL A 56 -5.71 -4.74 -2.57
C VAL A 56 -5.94 -3.23 -2.66
N GLY A 57 -4.86 -2.47 -2.57
CA GLY A 57 -4.93 -1.02 -2.57
C GLY A 57 -3.59 -0.34 -2.84
N ARG A 58 -3.59 0.98 -2.77
CA ARG A 58 -2.38 1.81 -2.93
C ARG A 58 -1.87 2.23 -1.55
N VAL A 59 -0.60 1.99 -1.26
CA VAL A 59 0.02 2.41 0.01
C VAL A 59 0.01 3.92 0.11
N LYS A 60 -0.55 4.43 1.21
CA LYS A 60 -0.51 5.84 1.59
C LYS A 60 0.54 6.07 2.67
N GLU A 61 0.57 5.20 3.67
CA GLU A 61 1.50 5.30 4.80
C GLU A 61 2.17 3.97 5.10
N ILE A 62 3.43 4.06 5.51
CA ILE A 62 4.22 2.95 6.02
C ILE A 62 4.36 3.19 7.52
N LEU A 63 3.83 2.24 8.32
CA LEU A 63 3.69 2.34 9.76
C LEU A 63 4.85 1.65 10.51
N SER A 64 5.63 0.81 9.83
CA SER A 64 6.81 0.12 10.36
C SER A 64 7.87 -0.15 9.31
#